data_AF-A0A1Z9CA49-F1
#
_entry.id   AF-A0A1Z9CA49-F1
#
_cell.length_a   1.000
_cell.length_b   1.000
_cell.length_c   1.000
_cell.angle_alpha   90.00
_cell.angle_beta   90.00
_cell.angle_gamma   90.00
#
_symmetry.space_group_name_H-M   'P 1'
#
loop_
_entity.id
_entity.type
_entity.pdbx_description
1 polymer ?
#
loop_
_entity_poly.entity_id
_entity_poly.type
_entity_poly.pdbx_seq_one_letter_code
_entity_poly.pdbx_strand_id
1 'polypeptide(L)'
;MKKKFLQIFLFSKIIFSSLAFCFSAFGANISIADATTPNEEAVSQTVVVFMSSAQSFDVEVDYETADGTATKNKDYLPVSGRLTFRPGETVKAISIAILDDNAAEKKETIIIDLKNPSFGTLRDSQAFVYITDDDS
;
A
#
# COMPACT_ATOMS: atom_id res chain seq x y z
N MET A 1 -0.01 60.19 50.63
CA MET A 1 0.20 58.74 50.80
C MET A 1 0.34 58.09 49.43
N LYS A 2 1.41 57.32 49.25
CA LYS A 2 1.80 56.63 48.03
C LYS A 2 0.82 55.50 47.72
N LYS A 3 0.46 55.30 46.45
CA LYS A 3 0.82 54.10 45.66
C LYS A 3 0.20 54.19 44.26
N LYS A 4 1.06 54.51 43.28
CA LYS A 4 0.86 54.14 41.87
C LYS A 4 0.94 52.62 41.78
N PHE A 5 0.00 51.98 41.08
CA PHE A 5 0.20 50.64 40.56
C PHE A 5 -0.06 50.66 39.05
N LEU A 6 1.03 50.52 38.33
CA LEU A 6 1.13 50.35 36.89
C LEU A 6 0.67 48.92 36.58
N GLN A 7 -0.48 48.75 35.91
CA GLN A 7 -0.74 47.47 35.25
C GLN A 7 -0.17 47.52 33.83
N ILE A 8 0.82 46.67 33.65
CA ILE A 8 1.60 46.39 32.46
C ILE A 8 0.71 45.67 31.43
N PHE A 9 0.74 46.17 30.19
CA PHE A 9 0.27 45.43 29.02
C PHE A 9 1.15 44.20 28.82
N LEU A 10 0.62 43.00 29.06
CA LEU A 10 1.26 41.77 28.57
C LEU A 10 0.95 41.63 27.06
N PHE A 11 1.77 42.21 26.21
CA PHE A 11 2.01 41.64 24.88
C PHE A 11 3.11 40.59 25.05
N SER A 12 2.74 39.39 25.51
CA SER A 12 3.66 38.26 25.48
C SER A 12 3.74 37.76 24.05
N LYS A 13 4.86 38.12 23.42
CA LYS A 13 5.41 37.60 22.16
C LYS A 13 5.00 36.14 21.93
N ILE A 14 4.19 35.91 20.90
CA ILE A 14 4.18 34.62 20.21
C ILE A 14 5.51 34.55 19.47
N ILE A 15 6.51 33.96 20.12
CA ILE A 15 7.73 33.54 19.44
C ILE A 15 7.38 32.16 18.88
N PHE A 16 6.96 32.08 17.62
CA PHE A 16 7.10 30.84 16.85
C PHE A 16 8.60 30.67 16.60
N SER A 17 9.30 30.21 17.63
CA SER A 17 10.60 29.58 17.49
C SER A 17 10.36 28.41 16.55
N SER A 18 10.92 28.53 15.35
CA SER A 18 11.08 27.44 14.40
C SER A 18 11.96 26.37 15.06
N LEU A 19 11.37 25.63 16.00
CA LEU A 19 11.80 24.28 16.27
C LEU A 19 11.54 23.57 14.95
N ALA A 20 12.61 23.28 14.22
CA ALA A 20 12.54 22.36 13.11
C ALA A 20 11.82 21.12 13.65
N PHE A 21 10.54 20.99 13.31
CA PHE A 21 9.91 19.69 13.24
C PHE A 21 10.79 18.96 12.25
N CYS A 22 11.66 18.09 12.79
CA CYS A 22 12.18 17.01 12.00
C CYS A 22 10.95 16.35 11.39
N PHE A 23 10.73 16.59 10.10
CA PHE A 23 9.59 16.07 9.35
C PHE A 23 9.88 14.59 9.10
N SER A 24 10.00 13.80 10.17
CA SER A 24 9.85 12.36 10.05
C SER A 24 8.39 12.15 9.66
N ALA A 25 8.17 11.75 8.40
CA ALA A 25 6.89 11.55 7.74
C ALA A 25 5.75 11.15 8.71
N PHE A 26 4.90 12.11 9.05
CA PHE A 26 3.70 11.90 9.84
C PHE A 26 2.55 11.46 8.91
N GLY A 27 2.80 10.43 8.11
CA GLY A 27 1.85 9.86 7.14
C GLY A 27 1.78 8.34 7.29
N ALA A 28 0.59 7.77 7.12
CA ALA A 28 0.45 6.31 7.05
C ALA A 28 1.28 5.78 5.87
N ASN A 29 1.87 4.60 6.05
CA ASN A 29 2.57 3.90 4.97
C ASN A 29 1.65 2.84 4.39
N ILE A 30 1.64 2.72 3.08
CA ILE A 30 1.00 1.63 2.36
C ILE A 30 2.09 0.68 1.86
N SER A 31 1.89 -0.62 2.03
CA SER A 31 2.79 -1.67 1.57
C SER A 31 1.99 -2.86 1.05
N ILE A 32 2.48 -3.54 0.02
CA ILE A 32 1.92 -4.77 -0.51
C ILE A 32 2.85 -5.95 -0.19
N ALA A 33 2.31 -7.13 0.10
CA ALA A 33 3.11 -8.32 0.38
C ALA A 33 3.28 -9.18 -0.86
N ASP A 34 4.42 -9.84 -0.99
CA ASP A 34 4.62 -10.91 -1.97
C ASP A 34 3.72 -12.11 -1.67
N ALA A 35 3.47 -12.92 -2.70
CA ALA A 35 2.70 -14.15 -2.59
C ALA A 35 3.30 -15.28 -3.42
N THR A 36 2.96 -16.52 -3.11
CA THR A 36 3.34 -17.70 -3.90
C THR A 36 2.16 -18.66 -3.93
N THR A 37 1.82 -19.15 -5.12
CA THR A 37 0.77 -20.17 -5.27
C THR A 37 1.29 -21.51 -4.76
N PRO A 38 0.41 -22.36 -4.19
CA PRO A 38 0.80 -23.73 -3.84
C PRO A 38 1.09 -24.58 -5.09
N ASN A 39 0.31 -24.38 -6.15
CA ASN A 39 0.37 -25.03 -7.46
C ASN A 39 -0.34 -24.12 -8.51
N GLU A 40 -0.43 -24.59 -9.76
CA GLU A 40 -1.03 -23.93 -10.90
C GLU A 40 -2.45 -24.45 -11.22
N GLU A 41 -3.03 -25.31 -10.37
CA GLU A 41 -4.40 -25.87 -10.43
C GLU A 41 -5.56 -24.82 -10.37
N ALA A 42 -5.57 -23.82 -11.27
CA ALA A 42 -6.60 -22.81 -11.47
C ALA A 42 -7.07 -22.12 -10.17
N VAL A 43 -6.10 -21.57 -9.42
CA VAL A 43 -6.34 -20.93 -8.12
C VAL A 43 -6.53 -19.40 -8.25
N SER A 44 -7.38 -18.83 -7.39
CA SER A 44 -7.38 -17.37 -7.16
C SER A 44 -6.34 -17.01 -6.09
N GLN A 45 -5.16 -16.56 -6.51
CA GLN A 45 -4.11 -16.10 -5.60
C GLN A 45 -4.50 -14.76 -4.97
N THR A 46 -4.42 -14.67 -3.64
CA THR A 46 -4.70 -13.44 -2.90
C THR A 46 -3.41 -12.75 -2.50
N VAL A 47 -3.35 -11.44 -2.70
CA VAL A 47 -2.24 -10.57 -2.33
C VAL A 47 -2.74 -9.49 -1.39
N VAL A 48 -2.05 -9.29 -0.26
CA VAL A 48 -2.52 -8.42 0.83
C VAL A 48 -1.83 -7.07 0.77
N VAL A 49 -2.62 -6.00 0.86
CA VAL A 49 -2.14 -4.62 0.97
C VAL A 49 -2.43 -4.11 2.38
N PHE A 50 -1.40 -3.56 3.02
CA PHE A 50 -1.43 -3.06 4.38
C PHE A 50 -1.32 -1.55 4.43
N MET A 51 -2.05 -0.93 5.35
CA MET A 51 -1.86 0.44 5.78
C MET A 51 -1.35 0.45 7.23
N SER A 52 -0.24 1.13 7.50
CA SER A 52 0.47 1.05 8.79
C SER A 52 -0.33 1.57 9.99
N SER A 53 -1.36 2.37 9.73
CA SER A 53 -2.28 2.89 10.76
C SER A 53 -3.63 3.22 10.14
N ALA A 54 -4.70 2.96 10.89
CA ALA A 54 -6.06 3.27 10.47
C ALA A 54 -6.26 4.79 10.34
N GLN A 55 -7.02 5.21 9.33
CA GLN A 55 -7.42 6.60 9.12
C GLN A 55 -8.88 6.82 9.51
N SER A 56 -9.29 8.07 9.69
CA SER A 56 -10.68 8.48 9.95
C SER A 56 -11.45 8.87 8.68
N PHE A 57 -10.84 8.71 7.52
CA PHE A 57 -11.36 9.03 6.19
C PHE A 57 -10.95 7.94 5.20
N ASP A 58 -11.56 7.92 4.02
CA ASP A 58 -11.23 6.98 2.96
C ASP A 58 -9.82 7.25 2.39
N VAL A 59 -8.99 6.21 2.31
CA VAL A 59 -7.69 6.24 1.60
C VAL A 59 -7.77 5.36 0.36
N GLU A 60 -7.40 5.92 -0.78
CA GLU A 60 -7.44 5.24 -2.07
C GLU A 60 -6.03 4.98 -2.58
N VAL A 61 -5.83 3.82 -3.21
CA VAL A 61 -4.60 3.48 -3.94
C VAL A 61 -4.97 2.67 -5.17
N ASP A 62 -4.44 3.04 -6.32
CA ASP A 62 -4.62 2.31 -7.57
C ASP A 62 -3.66 1.11 -7.61
N TYR A 63 -4.04 0.04 -8.30
CA TYR A 63 -3.17 -1.11 -8.54
C TYR A 63 -3.34 -1.66 -9.96
N GLU A 64 -2.29 -2.28 -10.48
CA GLU A 64 -2.33 -3.05 -11.73
C GLU A 64 -1.29 -4.17 -11.74
N THR A 65 -1.64 -5.29 -12.39
CA THR A 65 -0.70 -6.38 -12.68
C THR A 65 0.13 -6.09 -13.93
N ALA A 66 1.38 -6.54 -13.93
CA ALA A 66 2.27 -6.56 -15.07
C ALA A 66 2.96 -7.92 -15.20
N ASP A 67 3.38 -8.23 -16.43
CA ASP A 67 4.14 -9.43 -16.74
C ASP A 67 5.51 -9.37 -16.03
N GLY A 68 5.89 -10.46 -15.38
CA GLY A 68 7.25 -10.71 -14.93
C GLY A 68 7.91 -11.72 -15.87
N THR A 69 8.03 -12.97 -15.42
CA THR A 69 8.29 -14.10 -16.33
C THR A 69 6.99 -14.75 -16.79
N ALA A 70 5.91 -14.61 -16.00
CA ALA A 70 4.57 -15.03 -16.38
C ALA A 70 3.96 -14.05 -17.40
N THR A 71 3.18 -14.58 -18.32
CA THR A 71 2.54 -13.91 -19.45
C THR A 71 1.04 -13.80 -19.25
N LYS A 72 0.51 -12.57 -19.28
CA LYS A 72 -0.94 -12.33 -19.18
C LYS A 72 -1.76 -13.10 -20.23
N ASN A 73 -2.92 -13.59 -19.80
CA ASN A 73 -3.84 -14.44 -20.54
C ASN A 73 -3.26 -15.79 -21.01
N LYS A 74 -2.04 -16.13 -20.59
CA LYS A 74 -1.48 -17.48 -20.66
C LYS A 74 -1.44 -18.08 -19.25
N ASP A 75 -0.75 -17.40 -18.33
CA ASP A 75 -0.45 -17.93 -16.99
C ASP A 75 -1.30 -17.25 -15.90
N TYR A 76 -1.85 -16.06 -16.20
CA TYR A 76 -2.75 -15.34 -15.28
C TYR A 76 -3.71 -14.40 -16.01
N LEU A 77 -4.84 -14.06 -15.39
CA LEU A 77 -5.73 -12.99 -15.88
C LEU A 77 -5.28 -11.63 -15.33
N PRO A 78 -5.00 -10.63 -16.18
CA PRO A 78 -4.56 -9.32 -15.72
C PRO A 78 -5.69 -8.60 -14.97
N VAL A 79 -5.33 -7.98 -13.85
CA VAL A 79 -6.27 -7.22 -13.01
C VAL A 79 -5.70 -5.84 -12.70
N SER A 80 -6.57 -4.83 -12.73
CA SER A 80 -6.28 -3.49 -12.25
C SER A 80 -7.51 -2.92 -11.55
N GLY A 81 -7.31 -1.92 -10.71
CA GLY A 81 -8.40 -1.29 -10.00
C GLY A 81 -7.94 -0.28 -8.96
N ARG A 82 -8.85 0.02 -8.05
CA ARG A 82 -8.63 0.93 -6.93
C ARG A 82 -9.05 0.26 -5.63
N LEU A 83 -8.16 0.25 -4.65
CA LEU A 83 -8.47 -0.14 -3.29
C LEU A 83 -8.89 1.10 -2.49
N THR A 84 -10.01 1.01 -1.77
CA THR A 84 -10.47 2.07 -0.84
C THR A 84 -10.47 1.54 0.58
N PHE A 85 -9.48 1.92 1.38
CA PHE A 85 -9.46 1.71 2.83
C PHE A 85 -10.47 2.66 3.47
N ARG A 86 -11.56 2.11 4.00
CA ARG A 86 -12.55 2.88 4.73
C ARG A 86 -12.02 3.29 6.10
N PRO A 87 -12.63 4.27 6.79
CA PRO A 87 -12.25 4.63 8.14
C PRO A 87 -12.12 3.40 9.05
N GLY A 88 -11.00 3.29 9.75
CA GLY A 88 -10.70 2.16 10.63
C GLY A 88 -10.04 0.95 9.95
N GLU A 89 -10.08 0.82 8.63
CA GLU A 89 -9.48 -0.31 7.92
C GLU A 89 -7.97 -0.13 7.73
N THR A 90 -7.22 -1.22 7.80
CA THR A 90 -5.77 -1.25 7.56
C THR A 90 -5.35 -2.37 6.62
N VAL A 91 -6.29 -3.16 6.11
CA VAL A 91 -6.01 -4.32 5.26
C VAL A 91 -6.97 -4.34 4.08
N LYS A 92 -6.42 -4.59 2.90
CA LYS A 92 -7.14 -4.89 1.67
C LYS A 92 -6.51 -6.09 0.97
N ALA A 93 -7.24 -6.65 0.03
CA ALA A 93 -6.82 -7.80 -0.74
C ALA A 93 -7.03 -7.54 -2.23
N ILE A 94 -6.09 -8.02 -3.04
CA ILE A 94 -6.19 -8.12 -4.50
C ILE A 94 -6.25 -9.62 -4.81
N SER A 95 -7.21 -10.02 -5.65
CA SER A 95 -7.33 -11.40 -6.12
C SER A 95 -6.91 -11.48 -7.58
N ILE A 96 -6.03 -12.43 -7.89
CA ILE A 96 -5.53 -12.72 -9.23
C ILE A 96 -5.92 -14.15 -9.57
N ALA A 97 -6.55 -14.35 -10.72
CA ALA A 97 -6.81 -15.69 -11.23
C ALA A 97 -5.55 -16.21 -11.94
N ILE A 98 -5.07 -17.36 -11.49
CA ILE A 98 -4.01 -18.15 -12.13
C ILE A 98 -4.67 -19.08 -13.14
N LEU A 99 -4.05 -19.22 -14.31
CA LEU A 99 -4.56 -20.04 -15.41
C LEU A 99 -3.77 -21.34 -15.46
N ASP A 100 -4.49 -22.45 -15.32
CA ASP A 100 -3.94 -23.80 -15.38
C ASP A 100 -3.70 -24.25 -16.82
N ASP A 101 -2.60 -24.95 -17.08
CA ASP A 101 -2.39 -25.67 -18.34
C ASP A 101 -1.92 -27.12 -18.16
N ASN A 102 -1.13 -27.68 -19.08
CA ASN A 102 -0.63 -29.08 -18.99
C ASN A 102 0.86 -29.15 -19.40
N ALA A 103 1.55 -28.01 -19.42
CA ALA A 103 2.92 -27.89 -19.86
C ALA A 103 3.82 -27.75 -18.63
N ALA A 104 4.89 -28.56 -18.58
CA ALA A 104 5.90 -28.37 -17.55
C ALA A 104 6.67 -27.06 -17.77
N GLU A 105 6.58 -26.16 -16.81
CA GLU A 105 7.17 -24.84 -16.82
C GLU A 105 8.12 -24.63 -15.63
N LYS A 106 8.88 -23.53 -15.67
CA LYS A 106 9.67 -23.12 -14.49
C LYS A 106 8.79 -22.22 -13.65
N LYS A 107 9.09 -22.14 -12.35
CA LYS A 107 8.49 -21.14 -11.46
C LYS A 107 8.46 -19.75 -12.10
N GLU A 108 7.27 -19.20 -12.26
CA GLU A 108 7.06 -17.92 -12.92
C GLU A 108 6.71 -16.81 -11.95
N THR A 109 6.60 -15.58 -12.43
CA THR A 109 6.36 -14.39 -11.60
C THR A 109 5.45 -13.39 -12.31
N ILE A 110 4.44 -12.92 -11.58
CA ILE A 110 3.60 -11.76 -11.89
C ILE A 110 4.06 -10.61 -11.00
N ILE A 111 4.01 -9.39 -11.51
CA ILE A 111 4.30 -8.17 -10.76
C ILE A 111 2.98 -7.43 -10.49
N ILE A 112 2.81 -6.88 -9.28
CA ILE A 112 1.71 -5.95 -8.97
C ILE A 112 2.30 -4.62 -8.56
N ASP A 113 1.91 -3.54 -9.23
CA ASP A 113 2.29 -2.18 -8.85
C ASP A 113 1.15 -1.49 -8.10
N LEU A 114 1.47 -0.78 -7.02
CA LEU A 114 0.62 0.22 -6.40
C LEU A 114 0.96 1.62 -6.92
N LYS A 115 -0.04 2.44 -7.22
CA LYS A 115 0.11 3.78 -7.81
C LYS A 115 -0.87 4.77 -7.18
N ASN A 116 -0.54 6.06 -7.30
CA ASN A 116 -1.43 7.18 -6.97
C ASN A 116 -2.12 7.10 -5.59
N PRO A 117 -1.38 6.93 -4.47
CA PRO A 117 -2.02 6.97 -3.16
C PRO A 117 -2.68 8.35 -2.94
N SER A 118 -3.93 8.37 -2.49
CA SER A 118 -4.61 9.62 -2.15
C SER A 118 -4.07 10.23 -0.85
N PHE A 119 -3.47 9.40 0.01
CA PHE A 119 -2.85 9.80 1.28
C PHE A 119 -1.73 8.81 1.67
N GLY A 120 -0.75 9.30 2.42
CA GLY A 120 0.37 8.49 2.90
C GLY A 120 1.45 8.29 1.86
N THR A 121 2.38 7.37 2.17
CA THR A 121 3.52 7.04 1.30
C THR A 121 3.44 5.56 0.94
N LEU A 122 3.69 5.22 -0.33
CA LEU A 122 3.97 3.83 -0.71
C LEU A 122 5.37 3.48 -0.20
N ARG A 123 5.44 2.82 0.96
CA ARG A 123 6.72 2.33 1.51
C ARG A 123 7.21 1.12 0.74
N ASP A 124 6.26 0.31 0.30
CA ASP A 124 6.49 -0.76 -0.66
C ASP A 124 5.38 -0.69 -1.71
N SER A 125 5.75 -0.40 -2.94
CA SER A 125 4.81 -0.17 -4.04
C SER A 125 4.72 -1.36 -4.99
N GLN A 126 5.42 -2.45 -4.73
CA GLN A 126 5.49 -3.57 -5.66
C GLN A 126 5.43 -4.90 -4.93
N ALA A 127 4.64 -5.84 -5.45
CA ALA A 127 4.67 -7.22 -5.00
C ALA A 127 4.98 -8.16 -6.15
N PHE A 128 5.68 -9.24 -5.81
CA PHE A 128 5.93 -10.38 -6.66
C PHE A 128 4.97 -11.51 -6.27
N VAL A 129 4.22 -12.01 -7.25
CA VAL A 129 3.41 -13.21 -7.10
C VAL A 129 4.09 -14.31 -7.88
N TYR A 130 4.55 -15.34 -7.18
CA TYR A 130 5.19 -16.46 -7.81
C TYR A 130 4.20 -17.59 -8.11
N ILE A 131 4.24 -18.11 -9.33
CA ILE A 131 3.43 -19.25 -9.76
C ILE A 131 4.28 -20.51 -9.64
N THR A 132 3.81 -21.48 -8.85
CA THR A 132 4.41 -22.80 -8.73
C THR A 132 3.67 -23.74 -9.69
N ASP A 133 4.36 -24.23 -10.72
CA ASP A 133 3.85 -25.24 -11.65
C ASP A 133 3.66 -26.61 -10.98
N ASP A 134 2.66 -27.37 -11.40
CA ASP A 134 2.36 -28.75 -10.95
C ASP A 134 2.43 -29.82 -12.05
N ASP A 135 2.79 -29.45 -13.28
CA ASP A 135 3.01 -30.38 -14.38
C ASP A 135 4.44 -30.98 -14.42
N SER A 136 4.63 -32.03 -15.25
CA SER A 136 5.88 -32.81 -15.34
C SER A 136 6.35 -33.13 -16.75
#